data_AF-A0A7C4DX52-F1
#
_entry.id   AF-A0A7C4DX52-F1
#
_cell.length_a   1.000
_cell.length_b   1.000
_cell.length_c   1.000
_cell.angle_alpha   90.00
_cell.angle_beta   90.00
_cell.angle_gamma   90.00
#
_symmetry.space_group_name_H-M   'P 1'
#
loop_
_entity.id
_entity.type
_entity.pdbx_description
1 polymer ?
#
loop_
_entity_poly.entity_id
_entity_poly.type
_entity_poly.pdbx_seq_one_letter_code
_entity_poly.pdbx_strand_id
1 'polypeptide(L)'
;MYWSVVDGRLIRRGELLPSLDFLEKRIPAPIDNDEKLYNVLGIAIDAEGSVCTWSHKGRVAKFKVVLYNEKIYVLKPLYNALKQRGYRVHLYTTPKGRVTNYGCLNNDCHHIKVYTKAHVKRLLENVELTLPHKQLKALLIKHALRDPSKPVYWNSMEPIYSEIEAVHGEMLRESKLIVKSLYKPWQALKRRRKEVART
;
A
#
# COMPACT_ATOMS: atom_id res chain seq x y z
N MET A 1 12.53 14.26 3.27
CA MET A 1 11.51 14.77 4.20
C MET A 1 10.92 16.00 3.54
N TYR A 2 9.63 16.00 3.17
CA TYR A 2 9.04 17.05 2.32
C TYR A 2 7.96 17.84 3.06
N TRP A 3 7.95 19.15 2.83
CA TRP A 3 7.01 20.11 3.38
C TRP A 3 6.10 20.64 2.27
N SER A 4 4.90 21.09 2.60
CA SER A 4 4.00 21.76 1.64
C SER A 4 3.39 22.98 2.29
N VAL A 5 3.09 23.98 1.46
CA VAL A 5 2.40 25.19 1.91
C VAL A 5 0.94 25.08 1.50
N VAL A 6 0.04 25.16 2.47
CA VAL A 6 -1.42 25.22 2.26
C VAL A 6 -1.91 26.44 3.05
N ASP A 7 -2.65 27.33 2.38
CA ASP A 7 -3.19 28.58 2.96
C ASP A 7 -2.15 29.41 3.74
N GLY A 8 -0.95 29.56 3.16
CA GLY A 8 0.14 30.33 3.76
C GLY A 8 0.81 29.68 4.98
N ARG A 9 0.45 28.44 5.33
CA ARG A 9 1.08 27.69 6.44
C ARG A 9 1.96 26.56 5.90
N LEU A 10 3.17 26.47 6.45
CA LEU A 10 4.09 25.36 6.23
C LEU A 10 3.59 24.13 7.00
N ILE A 11 2.94 23.21 6.30
CA ILE A 11 2.46 21.96 6.88
C ILE A 11 3.52 20.88 6.64
N ARG A 12 3.90 20.18 7.71
CA ARG A 12 4.71 18.97 7.60
C ARG A 12 3.82 17.92 6.96
N ARG A 13 4.16 17.36 5.79
CA ARG A 13 3.32 16.31 5.17
C ARG A 13 3.16 15.04 6.04
N GLY A 14 3.87 14.93 7.16
CA GLY A 14 3.63 13.93 8.21
C GLY A 14 2.36 14.16 9.06
N GLU A 15 1.73 15.33 9.00
CA GLU A 15 0.44 15.63 9.65
C GLU A 15 -0.76 15.36 8.73
N LEU A 16 -0.52 15.14 7.43
CA LEU A 16 -1.55 14.82 6.43
C LEU A 16 -1.60 13.32 6.05
N LEU A 17 -0.67 12.52 6.56
CA LEU A 17 -0.97 11.11 6.76
C LEU A 17 -1.91 11.09 7.96
N PRO A 18 -3.19 10.68 7.84
CA PRO A 18 -3.90 10.31 9.05
C PRO A 18 -2.98 9.31 9.74
N SER A 19 -2.63 9.63 10.99
CA SER A 19 -1.67 8.88 11.76
C SER A 19 -1.95 7.39 11.58
N LEU A 20 -0.89 6.57 11.53
CA LEU A 20 -0.99 5.11 11.52
C LEU A 20 -1.98 4.57 12.58
N ASP A 21 -2.37 5.37 13.58
CA ASP A 21 -3.58 5.23 14.39
C ASP A 21 -4.83 4.71 13.64
N PHE A 22 -5.08 5.04 12.36
CA PHE A 22 -6.24 4.51 11.64
C PHE A 22 -6.10 3.00 11.33
N LEU A 23 -4.88 2.47 11.30
CA LEU A 23 -4.60 1.03 11.20
C LEU A 23 -4.72 0.34 12.56
N GLU A 24 -4.64 1.08 13.66
CA GLU A 24 -4.81 0.56 15.01
C GLU A 24 -6.26 0.65 15.51
N LYS A 25 -6.94 1.76 15.22
CA LYS A 25 -8.32 2.10 15.62
C LYS A 25 -9.34 1.58 14.59
N ARG A 26 -10.58 1.40 15.03
CA ARG A 26 -11.68 1.01 14.12
C ARG A 26 -11.94 2.13 13.12
N ILE A 27 -11.95 1.80 11.83
CA ILE A 27 -12.51 2.71 10.82
C ILE A 27 -13.99 2.92 11.16
N PRO A 28 -14.45 4.16 11.37
CA PRO A 28 -15.85 4.42 11.67
C PRO A 28 -16.72 3.93 10.50
N ALA A 29 -17.64 3.03 10.82
CA ALA A 29 -18.63 2.52 9.88
C ALA A 29 -19.96 3.26 10.12
N PRO A 30 -20.74 3.57 9.06
CA PRO A 30 -20.47 3.31 7.64
C PRO A 30 -19.56 4.35 6.97
N ILE A 31 -18.80 3.93 5.95
CA ILE A 31 -18.14 4.85 5.01
C ILE A 31 -19.20 5.29 3.99
N ASP A 32 -19.84 6.40 4.31
CA ASP A 32 -21.00 6.95 3.61
C ASP A 32 -20.64 7.65 2.29
N ASN A 33 -19.49 8.31 2.23
CA ASN A 33 -19.05 9.11 1.09
C ASN A 33 -17.93 8.43 0.27
N ASP A 34 -18.01 8.53 -1.06
CA ASP A 34 -17.00 8.09 -2.02
C ASP A 34 -15.64 8.77 -1.79
N GLU A 35 -15.63 10.08 -1.51
CA GLU A 35 -14.39 10.83 -1.24
C GLU A 35 -13.66 10.27 -0.02
N LYS A 36 -14.39 10.06 1.09
CA LYS A 36 -13.85 9.43 2.29
C LYS A 36 -13.33 8.02 2.00
N LEU A 37 -14.06 7.23 1.21
CA LEU A 37 -13.64 5.89 0.84
C LEU A 37 -12.32 5.92 0.07
N TYR A 38 -12.22 6.73 -0.99
CA TYR A 38 -11.04 6.76 -1.85
C TYR A 38 -9.83 7.35 -1.13
N ASN A 39 -10.02 8.34 -0.26
CA ASN A 39 -8.95 8.86 0.59
C ASN A 39 -8.40 7.76 1.52
N VAL A 40 -9.27 7.08 2.27
CA VAL A 40 -8.85 5.98 3.16
C VAL A 40 -8.20 4.84 2.37
N LEU A 41 -8.72 4.50 1.19
CA LEU A 41 -8.12 3.48 0.33
C LEU A 41 -6.74 3.91 -0.18
N GLY A 42 -6.54 5.17 -0.60
CA GLY A 42 -5.24 5.68 -1.05
C GLY A 42 -4.19 5.53 0.05
N ILE A 43 -4.51 5.97 1.26
CA ILE A 43 -3.62 5.88 2.42
C ILE A 43 -3.37 4.41 2.80
N ALA A 44 -4.41 3.58 2.85
CA ALA A 44 -4.25 2.15 3.16
C ALA A 44 -3.42 1.42 2.09
N ILE A 45 -3.58 1.78 0.80
CA ILE A 45 -2.78 1.23 -0.29
C ILE A 45 -1.32 1.62 -0.11
N ASP A 46 -1.03 2.86 0.26
CA ASP A 46 0.34 3.31 0.50
C ASP A 46 0.97 2.67 1.74
N ALA A 47 0.23 2.56 2.84
CA ALA A 47 0.76 2.02 4.08
C ALA A 47 1.01 0.50 4.00
N GLU A 48 -0.02 -0.28 3.68
CA GLU A 48 0.02 -1.74 3.79
C GLU A 48 -0.31 -2.44 2.47
N GLY A 49 -0.91 -1.74 1.52
CA GLY A 49 -1.32 -2.31 0.26
C GLY A 49 -0.23 -2.47 -0.79
N SER A 50 -0.64 -3.08 -1.90
CA SER A 50 0.20 -3.26 -3.07
C SER A 50 -0.61 -3.13 -4.36
N VAL A 51 -0.06 -2.38 -5.31
CA VAL A 51 -0.50 -2.31 -6.70
C VAL A 51 0.39 -3.24 -7.50
N CYS A 52 -0.17 -4.31 -8.06
CA CYS A 52 0.61 -5.37 -8.72
C CYS A 52 0.12 -5.62 -10.15
N THR A 53 1.09 -5.92 -11.01
CA THR A 53 0.85 -6.64 -12.26
C THR A 53 1.79 -7.85 -12.36
N TRP A 54 1.35 -8.93 -12.99
CA TRP A 54 2.14 -10.15 -13.17
C TRP A 54 1.63 -10.96 -14.36
N SER A 55 2.40 -11.96 -14.78
CA SER A 55 1.97 -12.92 -15.80
C SER A 55 2.35 -14.35 -15.42
N HIS A 56 1.66 -15.32 -16.02
CA HIS A 56 2.11 -16.71 -16.01
C HIS A 56 2.64 -17.03 -17.41
N LYS A 57 3.95 -17.32 -17.50
CA LYS A 57 4.64 -17.65 -18.76
C LYS A 57 4.56 -16.55 -19.84
N GLY A 58 4.60 -15.27 -19.44
CA GLY A 58 4.75 -14.14 -20.38
C GLY A 58 3.54 -13.81 -21.29
N ARG A 59 2.42 -14.54 -21.21
CA ARG A 59 1.28 -14.32 -22.13
C ARG A 59 0.48 -13.06 -21.78
N VAL A 60 -0.46 -13.14 -20.85
CA VAL A 60 -1.39 -12.03 -20.56
C VAL A 60 -1.11 -11.49 -19.17
N ALA A 61 -0.90 -10.17 -19.11
CA ALA A 61 -0.74 -9.44 -17.86
C ALA A 61 -2.03 -9.50 -17.04
N LYS A 62 -1.87 -9.77 -15.74
CA LYS A 62 -2.90 -9.78 -14.72
C LYS A 62 -2.65 -8.62 -13.78
N PHE A 63 -3.73 -8.00 -13.32
CA PHE A 63 -3.68 -6.77 -12.53
C PHE A 63 -4.42 -6.98 -11.22
N LYS A 64 -3.89 -6.45 -10.12
CA LYS A 64 -4.60 -6.43 -8.84
C LYS A 64 -4.16 -5.25 -7.98
N VAL A 65 -5.09 -4.79 -7.17
CA VAL A 65 -4.81 -4.00 -5.97
C VAL A 65 -5.16 -4.87 -4.78
N VAL A 66 -4.23 -5.00 -3.84
CA VAL A 66 -4.43 -5.80 -2.62
C VAL A 66 -4.13 -4.94 -1.41
N LEU A 67 -5.03 -4.98 -0.43
CA LEU A 67 -4.79 -4.50 0.93
C LEU A 67 -4.63 -5.70 1.85
N TYR A 68 -3.78 -5.56 2.85
CA TYR A 68 -3.40 -6.59 3.81
C TYR A 68 -3.58 -5.99 5.19
N ASN A 69 -4.10 -6.72 6.18
CA ASN A 69 -4.09 -6.30 7.58
C ASN A 69 -4.35 -7.52 8.48
N GLU A 70 -3.72 -7.58 9.65
CA GLU A 70 -3.96 -8.64 10.64
C GLU A 70 -5.32 -8.51 11.34
N LYS A 71 -5.88 -7.30 11.35
CA LYS A 71 -7.15 -6.97 11.99
C LYS A 71 -8.26 -6.91 10.95
N ILE A 72 -9.10 -7.95 10.89
CA ILE A 72 -10.24 -8.00 9.95
C ILE A 72 -11.18 -6.79 10.08
N TYR A 73 -11.30 -6.19 11.26
CA TYR A 73 -12.17 -5.04 11.49
C TYR A 73 -11.72 -3.76 10.77
N VAL A 74 -10.44 -3.68 10.33
CA VAL A 74 -9.93 -2.60 9.48
C VAL A 74 -10.37 -2.83 8.03
N LEU A 75 -10.29 -4.08 7.56
CA LEU A 75 -10.62 -4.41 6.17
C LEU A 75 -12.13 -4.49 5.92
N LYS A 76 -12.90 -5.06 6.85
CA LYS A 76 -14.33 -5.35 6.63
C LYS A 76 -15.16 -4.10 6.23
N PRO A 77 -14.98 -2.90 6.82
CA PRO A 77 -15.65 -1.68 6.37
C PRO A 77 -15.31 -1.29 4.93
N LEU A 78 -14.02 -1.35 4.55
CA LEU A 78 -13.55 -1.03 3.19
C LEU A 78 -14.10 -2.02 2.17
N TYR A 79 -14.09 -3.32 2.52
CA TYR A 79 -14.67 -4.37 1.69
C TYR A 79 -16.16 -4.14 1.42
N ASN A 80 -16.93 -3.86 2.48
CA ASN A 80 -18.37 -3.60 2.36
C ASN A 80 -18.64 -2.34 1.52
N ALA A 81 -17.90 -1.26 1.75
CA ALA A 81 -18.04 -0.01 1.00
C ALA A 81 -17.72 -0.19 -0.49
N LEU A 82 -16.69 -0.97 -0.83
CA LEU A 82 -16.35 -1.35 -2.21
C LEU A 82 -17.45 -2.21 -2.85
N LYS A 83 -17.99 -3.21 -2.12
CA LYS A 83 -19.10 -4.05 -2.59
C LYS A 83 -20.34 -3.23 -2.91
N GLN A 84 -20.73 -2.30 -2.03
CA GLN A 84 -21.86 -1.40 -2.22
C GLN A 84 -21.72 -0.54 -3.49
N ARG A 85 -20.48 -0.20 -3.88
CA ARG A 85 -20.16 0.56 -5.11
C ARG A 85 -19.98 -0.31 -6.36
N GLY A 86 -20.35 -1.59 -6.27
CA GLY A 86 -20.32 -2.54 -7.38
C GLY A 86 -18.93 -3.05 -7.74
N TYR A 87 -17.92 -2.91 -6.87
CA TYR A 87 -16.61 -3.49 -7.14
C TYR A 87 -16.63 -5.02 -7.00
N ARG A 88 -16.08 -5.72 -7.98
CA ARG A 88 -15.71 -7.13 -7.82
C ARG A 88 -14.47 -7.27 -6.94
N VAL A 89 -14.72 -7.31 -5.64
CA VAL A 89 -13.72 -7.45 -4.58
C VAL A 89 -13.86 -8.79 -3.87
N HIS A 90 -12.73 -9.38 -3.46
CA HIS A 90 -12.65 -10.56 -2.60
C HIS A 90 -12.07 -10.19 -1.24
N LEU A 91 -12.59 -10.82 -0.19
CA LEU A 91 -12.01 -10.83 1.14
C LEU A 91 -11.61 -12.27 1.46
N TYR A 92 -10.34 -12.50 1.80
CA TYR A 92 -9.85 -13.84 2.19
C TYR A 92 -8.81 -13.73 3.30
N THR A 93 -8.58 -14.82 4.01
CA THR A 93 -7.60 -14.90 5.10
C THR A 93 -6.48 -15.84 4.70
N THR A 94 -5.25 -15.41 4.92
CA THR A 94 -4.07 -16.26 4.96
C THR A 94 -3.81 -16.64 6.42
N PRO A 95 -3.79 -17.93 6.76
CA PRO A 95 -3.64 -18.34 8.16
C PRO A 95 -2.24 -18.08 8.69
N LYS A 96 -2.15 -17.88 10.01
CA LYS A 96 -0.93 -17.96 10.81
C LYS A 96 -0.17 -19.24 10.47
N GLY A 97 1.16 -19.18 10.52
CA GLY A 97 2.02 -20.34 10.25
C GLY A 97 2.36 -20.52 8.77
N ARG A 98 1.74 -19.77 7.86
CA ARG A 98 2.11 -19.84 6.44
C ARG A 98 3.48 -19.22 6.21
N VAL A 99 4.35 -19.99 5.53
CA VAL A 99 5.66 -19.50 5.07
C VAL A 99 5.46 -18.57 3.87
N THR A 100 6.05 -17.38 3.96
CA THR A 100 6.13 -16.37 2.91
C THR A 100 7.58 -16.11 2.52
N ASN A 101 7.81 -15.32 1.47
CA ASN A 101 9.15 -14.90 1.07
C ASN A 101 9.88 -14.07 2.14
N TYR A 102 9.18 -13.61 3.18
CA TYR A 102 9.72 -12.79 4.27
C TYR A 102 9.73 -13.53 5.63
N GLY A 103 9.38 -14.80 5.64
CA GLY A 103 9.29 -15.62 6.86
C GLY A 103 7.88 -16.15 7.14
N CYS A 104 7.71 -16.71 8.33
CA CYS A 104 6.44 -17.29 8.78
C CYS A 104 5.52 -16.21 9.35
N LEU A 105 4.23 -16.24 8.99
CA LEU A 105 3.24 -15.33 9.58
C LEU A 105 2.96 -15.69 11.04
N ASN A 106 3.11 -14.70 11.92
CA ASN A 106 2.86 -14.86 13.36
C ASN A 106 1.38 -14.80 13.73
N ASN A 107 0.56 -14.16 12.89
CA ASN A 107 -0.88 -13.98 13.05
C ASN A 107 -1.59 -14.28 11.71
N ASP A 108 -2.91 -14.46 11.77
CA ASP A 108 -3.73 -14.47 10.56
C ASP A 108 -3.61 -13.12 9.83
N CYS A 109 -3.51 -13.17 8.51
CA CYS A 109 -3.44 -11.98 7.67
C CYS A 109 -4.66 -11.96 6.75
N HIS A 110 -5.47 -10.91 6.85
CA HIS A 110 -6.65 -10.74 6.02
C HIS A 110 -6.30 -9.90 4.79
N HIS A 111 -7.01 -10.15 3.68
CA HIS A 111 -6.72 -9.52 2.41
C HIS A 111 -7.99 -9.04 1.72
N ILE A 112 -7.99 -7.79 1.25
CA ILE A 112 -8.96 -7.31 0.26
C ILE A 112 -8.27 -7.29 -1.10
N LYS A 113 -8.90 -7.88 -2.12
CA LYS A 113 -8.35 -7.95 -3.47
C LYS A 113 -9.35 -7.48 -4.51
N VAL A 114 -8.97 -6.46 -5.27
CA VAL A 114 -9.63 -6.03 -6.52
C VAL A 114 -8.76 -6.52 -7.68
N TYR A 115 -9.35 -7.22 -8.65
CA TYR A 115 -8.56 -7.99 -9.62
C TYR A 115 -9.10 -8.04 -11.05
N THR A 116 -10.27 -7.46 -11.32
CA THR A 116 -10.72 -7.31 -12.72
C THR A 116 -10.14 -6.04 -13.30
N LYS A 117 -9.79 -6.05 -14.59
CA LYS A 117 -9.20 -4.89 -15.28
C LYS A 117 -10.01 -3.61 -15.07
N ALA A 118 -11.31 -3.67 -15.35
CA ALA A 118 -12.21 -2.53 -15.21
C ALA A 118 -12.24 -1.95 -13.79
N HIS A 119 -12.32 -2.79 -12.76
CA HIS A 119 -12.36 -2.31 -11.37
C HIS A 119 -11.00 -1.89 -10.83
N VAL A 120 -9.91 -2.51 -11.27
CA VAL A 120 -8.55 -2.08 -10.93
C VAL A 120 -8.31 -0.68 -11.50
N LYS A 121 -8.61 -0.47 -12.79
CA LYS A 121 -8.52 0.86 -13.43
C LYS A 121 -9.38 1.88 -12.69
N ARG A 122 -10.67 1.60 -12.50
CA ARG A 122 -11.59 2.48 -11.79
C ARG A 122 -11.07 2.83 -10.40
N LEU A 123 -10.57 1.85 -9.63
CA LEU A 123 -9.99 2.11 -8.32
C LEU A 123 -8.79 3.07 -8.40
N LEU A 124 -7.82 2.79 -9.27
CA LEU A 124 -6.60 3.59 -9.42
C LEU A 124 -6.83 4.99 -10.03
N GLU A 125 -7.97 5.21 -10.68
CA GLU A 125 -8.41 6.52 -11.16
C GLU A 125 -9.00 7.38 -10.03
N ASN A 126 -9.54 6.77 -8.99
CA ASN A 126 -10.21 7.48 -7.89
C ASN A 126 -9.33 7.62 -6.64
N VAL A 127 -8.32 6.76 -6.45
CA VAL A 127 -7.39 6.87 -5.31
C VAL A 127 -6.21 7.77 -5.62
N GLU A 128 -5.83 8.60 -4.65
CA GLU A 128 -4.58 9.34 -4.67
C GLU A 128 -3.50 8.54 -3.92
N LEU A 129 -2.41 8.21 -4.61
CA LEU A 129 -1.25 7.54 -4.04
C LEU A 129 -0.13 8.56 -3.88
N THR A 130 0.62 8.46 -2.80
CA THR A 130 1.71 9.38 -2.41
C THR A 130 3.09 8.75 -2.54
N LEU A 131 3.19 7.41 -2.49
CA LEU A 131 4.47 6.73 -2.64
C LEU A 131 4.90 6.65 -4.12
N PRO A 132 6.09 7.16 -4.50
CA PRO A 132 6.48 7.29 -5.91
C PRO A 132 6.42 5.99 -6.71
N HIS A 133 6.93 4.88 -6.15
CA HIS A 133 6.89 3.58 -6.84
C HIS A 133 5.46 3.06 -7.02
N LYS A 134 4.52 3.37 -6.11
CA LYS A 134 3.11 2.99 -6.26
C LYS A 134 2.39 3.89 -7.26
N GLN A 135 2.72 5.18 -7.29
CA GLN A 135 2.25 6.11 -8.33
C GLN A 135 2.68 5.65 -9.72
N LEU A 136 3.95 5.31 -9.92
CA LEU A 136 4.48 4.82 -11.19
C LEU A 136 3.79 3.51 -11.62
N LYS A 137 3.62 2.55 -10.70
CA LYS A 137 2.86 1.31 -10.96
C LYS A 137 1.41 1.62 -11.36
N ALA A 138 0.75 2.54 -10.65
CA ALA A 138 -0.62 2.92 -10.93
C ALA A 138 -0.75 3.60 -12.30
N LEU A 139 0.17 4.49 -12.67
CA LEU A 139 0.21 5.15 -13.99
C LEU A 139 0.40 4.12 -15.10
N LEU A 140 1.38 3.23 -14.97
CA LEU A 140 1.63 2.16 -15.93
C LEU A 140 0.38 1.28 -16.12
N ILE A 141 -0.25 0.86 -15.02
CA ILE A 141 -1.46 0.03 -15.08
C ILE A 141 -2.64 0.80 -15.69
N LYS A 142 -2.86 2.07 -15.32
CA LYS A 142 -3.93 2.89 -15.91
C LYS A 142 -3.75 3.05 -17.42
N HIS A 143 -2.52 3.30 -17.86
CA HIS A 143 -2.19 3.40 -19.28
C HIS A 143 -2.41 2.07 -20.01
N ALA A 144 -1.90 0.97 -19.45
CA ALA A 144 -2.09 -0.37 -19.99
C ALA A 144 -3.58 -0.78 -20.07
N LEU A 145 -4.39 -0.31 -19.13
CA LEU A 145 -5.82 -0.61 -19.06
C LEU A 145 -6.70 0.45 -19.72
N ARG A 146 -6.15 1.38 -20.54
CA ARG A 146 -6.94 2.41 -21.23
C ARG A 146 -8.21 1.85 -21.88
N ASP A 147 -8.09 0.68 -22.50
CA ASP A 147 -9.20 -0.17 -22.92
C ASP A 147 -9.18 -1.49 -22.14
N PRO A 148 -9.99 -1.65 -21.07
CA PRO A 148 -9.96 -2.83 -20.22
C PRO A 148 -10.55 -4.08 -20.89
N SER A 149 -11.21 -3.96 -22.05
CA SER A 149 -11.74 -5.10 -22.82
C SER A 149 -10.64 -5.87 -23.56
N LYS A 150 -9.53 -5.19 -23.89
CA LYS A 150 -8.44 -5.76 -24.67
C LYS A 150 -7.45 -6.55 -23.82
N PRO A 151 -6.85 -7.63 -24.35
CA PRO A 151 -5.72 -8.28 -23.71
C PRO A 151 -4.54 -7.31 -23.61
N VAL A 152 -3.85 -7.34 -22.47
CA VAL A 152 -2.57 -6.65 -22.29
C VAL A 152 -1.52 -7.72 -22.16
N TYR A 153 -0.49 -7.64 -22.99
CA TYR A 153 0.59 -8.62 -22.99
C TYR A 153 1.65 -8.24 -21.95
N TRP A 154 2.22 -9.24 -21.29
CA TRP A 154 3.21 -8.99 -20.25
C TRP A 154 4.48 -8.36 -20.82
N ASN A 155 4.93 -8.85 -21.97
CA ASN A 155 6.17 -8.40 -22.62
C ASN A 155 6.16 -6.89 -22.94
N SER A 156 4.99 -6.28 -23.12
CA SER A 156 4.90 -4.83 -23.34
C SER A 156 4.98 -3.99 -22.05
N MET A 157 4.79 -4.63 -20.89
CA MET A 157 4.81 -3.98 -19.58
C MET A 157 6.06 -4.31 -18.77
N GLU A 158 6.62 -5.51 -18.96
CA GLU A 158 7.67 -6.08 -18.13
C GLU A 158 8.92 -5.20 -18.01
N PRO A 159 9.47 -4.60 -19.10
CA PRO A 159 10.67 -3.78 -18.98
C PRO A 159 10.45 -2.59 -18.03
N ILE A 160 9.37 -1.83 -18.24
CA ILE A 160 9.03 -0.66 -17.43
C ILE A 160 8.70 -1.09 -15.99
N TYR A 161 7.94 -2.17 -15.83
CA TYR A 161 7.59 -2.67 -14.50
C TYR A 161 8.85 -3.10 -13.72
N SER A 162 9.79 -3.76 -14.39
CA SER A 162 11.06 -4.20 -13.79
C SER A 162 11.95 -3.03 -13.39
N GLU A 163 12.00 -1.97 -14.20
CA GLU A 163 12.70 -0.73 -13.84
C GLU A 163 12.09 -0.08 -12.59
N ILE A 164 10.76 -0.02 -12.50
CA ILE A 164 10.08 0.53 -11.31
C ILE A 164 10.43 -0.30 -10.06
N GLU A 165 10.45 -1.64 -10.17
CA GLU A 165 10.82 -2.52 -9.06
C GLU A 165 12.31 -2.40 -8.70
N ALA A 166 13.20 -2.22 -9.68
CA ALA A 166 14.63 -2.03 -9.45
C ALA A 166 14.90 -0.74 -8.68
N VAL A 167 14.30 0.39 -9.10
CA VAL A 167 14.40 1.68 -8.40
C VAL A 167 13.84 1.57 -6.99
N HIS A 168 12.68 0.92 -6.82
CA HIS A 168 12.11 0.70 -5.50
C HIS A 168 13.02 -0.16 -4.60
N GLY A 169 13.61 -1.22 -5.15
CA GLY A 169 14.56 -2.08 -4.45
C GLY A 169 15.80 -1.33 -3.98
N GLU A 170 16.32 -0.43 -4.81
CA GLU A 170 17.45 0.43 -4.46
C GLU A 170 17.10 1.40 -3.33
N MET A 171 15.96 2.10 -3.42
CA MET A 171 15.48 2.98 -2.34
C MET A 171 15.31 2.23 -1.01
N LEU A 172 14.80 0.99 -1.05
CA LEU A 172 14.68 0.16 0.14
C LEU A 172 16.05 -0.25 0.70
N ARG A 173 17.02 -0.54 -0.17
CA ARG A 173 18.39 -0.87 0.21
C ARG A 173 19.05 0.29 0.96
N GLU A 174 18.99 1.49 0.38
CA GLU A 174 19.50 2.72 1.01
C GLU A 174 18.81 3.01 2.34
N SER A 175 17.47 2.92 2.37
CA SER A 175 16.70 3.13 3.60
C SER A 175 17.12 2.17 4.72
N LYS A 176 17.36 0.88 4.39
CA LYS A 176 17.85 -0.10 5.37
C LYS A 176 19.25 0.24 5.88
N LEU A 177 20.14 0.75 5.03
CA LEU A 177 21.49 1.16 5.43
C LEU A 177 21.44 2.37 6.38
N ILE A 178 20.60 3.37 6.07
CA ILE A 178 20.39 4.54 6.94
C ILE A 178 19.79 4.11 8.29
N VAL A 179 18.76 3.26 8.30
CA VAL A 179 18.18 2.77 9.56
C VAL A 179 19.23 2.01 10.38
N LYS A 180 20.04 1.15 9.76
CA LYS A 180 21.12 0.43 10.45
C LYS A 180 22.19 1.38 11.02
N SER A 181 22.57 2.43 10.30
CA SER A 181 23.58 3.39 10.77
C SER A 181 23.05 4.25 11.92
N LEU A 182 21.75 4.58 11.93
CA LEU A 182 21.08 5.33 13.01
C LEU A 182 20.74 4.46 14.23
N TYR A 183 20.58 3.14 14.05
CA TYR A 183 20.16 2.23 15.11
C TYR A 183 21.19 2.11 16.25
N LYS A 184 22.48 2.01 15.93
CA LYS A 184 23.55 1.89 16.95
C LYS A 184 23.66 3.15 17.83
N PRO A 185 23.71 4.39 17.27
CA PRO A 185 23.65 5.63 18.05
C PRO A 185 22.38 5.73 18.92
N TRP A 186 21.22 5.37 18.39
CA TRP A 186 19.96 5.42 19.14
C TRP A 186 19.95 4.44 20.32
N GLN A 187 20.44 3.21 20.14
CA GLN A 187 20.57 2.25 21.24
C GLN A 187 21.55 2.73 22.32
N ALA A 188 22.68 3.33 21.94
CA ALA A 188 23.63 3.92 22.89
C ALA A 188 22.99 5.06 23.70
N LEU A 189 22.20 5.92 23.05
CA LEU A 189 21.46 7.00 23.70
C LEU A 189 20.40 6.47 24.67
N LYS A 190 19.70 5.39 24.30
CA LYS A 190 18.69 4.74 25.16
C LYS A 190 19.32 4.07 26.39
N ARG A 191 20.51 3.49 26.26
CA ARG A 191 21.29 2.93 27.39
C ARG A 191 21.72 4.02 28.36
N ARG A 192 22.34 5.10 27.85
CA ARG A 192 22.74 6.26 28.69
C ARG A 192 21.57 6.88 29.46
N ARG A 193 20.40 7.03 28.81
CA ARG A 193 19.20 7.55 29.50
C ARG A 193 18.71 6.63 30.64
N LYS A 194 18.86 5.30 30.50
CA LYS A 194 18.52 4.35 31.57
C LYS A 194 19.52 4.36 32.72
N GLU A 195 20.79 4.65 32.44
CA GLU A 195 21.83 4.78 33.46
C GLU A 195 21.61 6.06 34.28
N VAL A 196 21.35 7.20 33.62
CA VAL A 196 21.08 8.48 34.30
C VAL A 196 19.78 8.45 35.12
N ALA A 197 18.78 7.68 34.72
CA ALA A 197 17.53 7.55 35.48
C ALA A 197 17.64 6.61 36.71
N ARG A 198 18.79 5.97 36.92
CA ARG A 198 19.06 5.07 38.06
C ARG A 198 19.98 5.68 39.12
N THR A 199 20.58 6.82 38.81
CA THR A 199 21.35 7.70 39.72
C THR A 199 20.46 8.83 40.21
#